data_AF-A0A1I3E0G6-F1
#
_entry.id   AF-A0A1I3E0G6-F1
#
_cell.length_a   1.000
_cell.length_b   1.000
_cell.length_c   1.000
_cell.angle_alpha   90.00
_cell.angle_beta   90.00
_cell.angle_gamma   90.00
#
_symmetry.space_group_name_H-M   'P 1'
#
loop_
_entity.id
_entity.type
_entity.pdbx_description
1 polymer ?
#
loop_
_entity_poly.entity_id
_entity_poly.type
_entity_poly.pdbx_seq_one_letter_code
_entity_poly.pdbx_strand_id
1 'polypeptide(L)' 'MTAKITTATETDEAREKRAALKLRHARDLTSLMDERADLRGVHALADMVDDAVRWTA' A
#
# COMPACT_ATOMS: atom_id res chain seq x y z
N MET A 1 -7.32 21.42 35.63
CA MET A 1 -7.43 21.53 34.16
C MET A 1 -6.49 20.50 33.55
N THR A 2 -6.94 19.25 33.49
CA THR A 2 -6.11 18.09 33.13
C THR A 2 -6.26 17.85 31.62
N ALA A 3 -5.22 18.12 30.85
CA ALA A 3 -5.18 17.82 29.43
C ALA A 3 -5.29 16.30 29.24
N LYS A 4 -6.36 15.85 28.58
CA LYS A 4 -6.59 14.44 28.29
C LYS A 4 -5.45 13.91 27.42
N ILE A 5 -4.84 12.81 27.84
CA ILE A 5 -3.98 11.99 26.99
C ILE A 5 -4.90 11.35 25.95
N THR A 6 -5.17 12.07 24.88
CA THR A 6 -5.96 11.59 23.73
C THR A 6 -5.04 11.00 22.64
N THR A 7 -3.72 10.99 22.85
CA THR A 7 -2.77 11.08 21.72
C THR A 7 -2.12 9.78 21.27
N ALA A 8 -1.86 8.78 22.12
CA ALA A 8 -1.09 7.61 21.71
C ALA A 8 -1.95 6.56 20.97
N THR A 9 -3.02 6.09 21.61
CA THR A 9 -3.86 4.99 21.09
C THR A 9 -4.64 5.37 19.83
N GLU A 10 -5.16 6.60 19.77
CA GLU A 10 -5.83 7.10 18.55
C GLU A 10 -4.86 7.19 17.36
N THR A 11 -3.58 7.51 17.61
CA THR A 11 -2.57 7.55 16.55
C THR A 11 -2.15 6.17 16.08
N ASP A 12 -2.12 5.18 16.97
CA ASP A 12 -1.82 3.79 16.63
C ASP A 12 -2.97 3.17 15.81
N GLU A 13 -4.23 3.35 16.21
CA GLU A 13 -5.37 2.92 15.41
C GLU A 13 -5.39 3.58 14.02
N ALA A 14 -5.07 4.87 13.96
CA ALA A 14 -4.95 5.58 12.68
C ALA A 14 -3.80 5.03 11.83
N ARG A 15 -2.70 4.60 12.44
CA ARG A 15 -1.56 3.97 11.76
C ARG A 15 -1.94 2.59 11.22
N GLU A 16 -2.64 1.78 12.01
CA GLU A 16 -3.14 0.46 11.61
C GLU A 16 -4.13 0.57 10.46
N LYS A 17 -5.10 1.49 10.53
CA LYS A 17 -6.04 1.76 9.44
C LYS A 17 -5.32 2.15 8.16
N ARG A 18 -4.30 3.02 8.24
CA ARG A 18 -3.45 3.37 7.08
C ARG A 18 -2.67 2.17 6.54
N ALA A 19 -2.11 1.33 7.42
CA ALA A 19 -1.39 0.13 7.01
C ALA A 19 -2.31 -0.86 6.29
N ALA A 20 -3.52 -1.09 6.82
CA ALA A 20 -4.54 -1.93 6.19
C ALA A 20 -4.97 -1.39 4.83
N LEU A 21 -5.16 -0.07 4.71
CA LEU A 21 -5.47 0.59 3.44
C LEU A 21 -4.34 0.41 2.42
N LYS A 22 -3.09 0.64 2.83
CA LYS A 22 -1.91 0.46 1.96
C LYS A 22 -1.76 -0.99 1.52
N LEU A 23 -1.97 -1.94 2.41
CA LEU A 23 -1.89 -3.37 2.09
C LEU A 23 -2.96 -3.77 1.08
N ARG A 24 -4.21 -3.35 1.28
CA ARG A 24 -5.29 -3.60 0.33
C ARG A 24 -4.98 -2.96 -1.03
N HIS A 25 -4.55 -1.71 -1.02
CA HIS A 25 -4.19 -1.01 -2.26
C HIS A 25 -3.05 -1.70 -3.01
N ALA A 26 -1.99 -2.14 -2.31
CA ALA A 26 -0.89 -2.87 -2.92
C ALA A 26 -1.37 -4.19 -3.54
N ARG A 27 -2.22 -4.94 -2.84
CA ARG A 27 -2.81 -6.19 -3.35
C ARG A 27 -3.65 -5.96 -4.61
N ASP A 28 -4.56 -4.98 -4.56
CA ASP A 28 -5.44 -4.65 -5.68
C ASP A 28 -4.61 -4.18 -6.90
N LEU A 29 -3.56 -3.40 -6.65
CA LEU A 29 -2.65 -2.94 -7.69
C LEU A 29 -1.87 -4.10 -8.31
N THR A 30 -1.34 -5.03 -7.51
CA THR A 30 -0.66 -6.22 -8.03
C THR A 30 -1.60 -7.09 -8.87
N SER A 31 -2.85 -7.29 -8.43
CA SER A 31 -3.86 -8.02 -9.21
C SER A 31 -4.13 -7.35 -10.55
N LEU A 32 -4.29 -6.02 -10.54
CA LEU A 32 -4.50 -5.25 -11.77
C LEU A 32 -3.30 -5.35 -12.72
N MET A 33 -2.07 -5.35 -12.20
CA MET A 33 -0.85 -5.49 -13.04
C MET A 33 -0.65 -6.92 -13.57
N ASP A 34 -1.29 -7.92 -12.96
CA ASP A 34 -1.34 -9.29 -13.50
C ASP A 34 -2.35 -9.38 -14.65
N GLU A 35 -3.55 -8.81 -14.47
CA GLU A 35 -4.57 -8.68 -15.52
C GLU A 35 -4.08 -7.84 -16.71
N ARG A 36 -3.24 -6.83 -16.44
CA ARG A 36 -2.69 -5.88 -17.41
C ARG A 36 -1.22 -6.13 -17.71
N ALA A 37 -0.87 -7.40 -17.97
CA ALA A 37 0.48 -7.78 -18.39
C ALA A 37 0.94 -7.06 -19.67
N ASP A 38 0.00 -6.55 -20.48
CA ASP A 38 0.26 -5.73 -21.67
C ASP A 38 0.96 -4.40 -21.39
N LEU A 39 0.86 -3.89 -20.15
CA LEU A 39 1.47 -2.62 -19.77
C LEU A 39 2.93 -2.75 -19.30
N ARG A 40 3.42 -3.98 -19.08
CA ARG A 40 4.82 -4.24 -18.68
C ARG A 40 5.76 -3.93 -19.84
N GLY A 41 6.83 -3.21 -19.56
CA GLY A 41 7.80 -2.64 -20.50
C GLY A 41 7.30 -1.43 -21.28
N VAL A 42 6.04 -1.05 -21.12
CA VAL A 42 5.40 0.07 -21.84
C VAL A 42 5.13 1.24 -20.89
N HIS A 43 4.62 0.93 -19.69
CA HIS A 43 4.24 1.94 -18.73
C HIS A 43 5.11 1.86 -17.47
N ALA A 44 5.82 2.94 -17.18
CA ALA A 44 6.80 2.99 -16.09
C ALA A 44 6.24 2.60 -14.71
N LEU A 45 4.95 2.87 -14.44
CA LEU A 45 4.31 2.40 -13.20
C LEU A 45 4.18 0.88 -13.14
N ALA A 46 3.85 0.23 -14.25
CA ALA A 46 3.74 -1.23 -14.30
C ALA A 46 5.11 -1.87 -14.09
N ASP A 47 6.16 -1.29 -14.68
CA ASP A 47 7.54 -1.74 -14.49
C ASP A 47 8.02 -1.56 -13.06
N MET A 48 7.74 -0.40 -12.45
CA MET A 48 8.06 -0.16 -11.05
C MET A 48 7.38 -1.18 -10.13
N VAL A 49 6.08 -1.43 -10.35
CA VAL A 49 5.31 -2.37 -9.52
C VAL A 49 5.81 -3.80 -9.72
N ASP A 50 6.10 -4.20 -10.95
CA ASP A 50 6.67 -5.51 -11.24
C ASP A 50 8.02 -5.71 -10.56
N ASP A 51 8.91 -4.72 -10.66
CA ASP A 51 10.20 -4.74 -9.96
C ASP A 51 10.00 -4.83 -8.45
N ALA A 52 9.09 -4.04 -7.87
CA ALA A 52 8.81 -4.08 -6.44
C ALA A 52 8.29 -5.46 -5.99
N VAL A 53 7.40 -6.10 -6.77
CA VAL A 53 6.90 -7.45 -6.49
C VAL A 53 8.02 -8.48 -6.61
N ARG A 54 8.84 -8.41 -7.66
CA ARG A 54 9.95 -9.33 -7.91
C ARG A 54 10.96 -9.39 -6.75
N TRP A 55 11.17 -8.27 -6.05
CA TRP A 55 12.10 -8.19 -4.92
C TRP A 55 11.46 -8.44 -3.55
N THR A 56 10.13 -8.50 -3.46
CA THR A 56 9.39 -8.72 -2.20
C THR A 56 8.81 -10.12 -2.06
N ALA A 57 8.70 -10.87 -3.17
CA ALA A 57 8.37 -12.29 -3.21
C ALA A 57 9.56 -13.16 -2.76
#